data_AF-A0A9P7E1Q2-F1
#
_entry.id   AF-A0A9P7E1Q2-F1
#
_cell.length_a   1.000
_cell.length_b   1.000
_cell.length_c   1.000
_cell.angle_alpha   90.00
_cell.angle_beta   90.00
_cell.angle_gamma   90.00
#
_symmetry.space_group_name_H-M   'P 1'
#
loop_
_entity.id
_entity.type
_entity.pdbx_description
1 polymer ?
#
loop_
_entity_poly.entity_id
_entity_poly.type
_entity_poly.pdbx_seq_one_letter_code
_entity_poly.pdbx_strand_id
1 'polypeptide(L)'
;MNIDYSICNALNYHSSGIDSSLIIYDVGCQWSINFLQRVAESQSLSIPENMQIIPVVGKFHLSTHKLACFARYSLNFVQGAGHVDGEILETLWAPFNKIFPTAQSMSHAH
;
A
#
# COMPACT_ATOMS: atom_id res chain seq x y z
N MET A 1 4.84 10.07 9.68
CA MET A 1 5.69 9.19 8.85
C MET A 1 5.48 9.59 7.39
N ASN A 2 6.54 9.73 6.59
CA ASN A 2 6.42 10.06 5.17
C ASN A 2 6.32 8.76 4.36
N ILE A 3 5.22 8.58 3.63
CA ILE A 3 4.96 7.38 2.83
C ILE A 3 5.96 7.22 1.69
N ASP A 4 6.39 8.32 1.06
CA ASP A 4 7.40 8.26 -0.01
C ASP A 4 8.72 7.70 0.52
N TYR A 5 9.14 8.13 1.70
CA TYR A 5 10.34 7.61 2.35
C TYR A 5 10.22 6.12 2.61
N SER A 6 9.11 5.67 3.23
CA SER A 6 8.90 4.25 3.53
C SER A 6 8.90 3.39 2.27
N ILE A 7 8.21 3.83 1.22
CA ILE A 7 8.13 3.12 -0.05
C ILE A 7 9.47 3.09 -0.76
N CYS A 8 10.18 4.23 -0.87
CA CYS A 8 11.49 4.26 -1.51
C CYS A 8 12.49 3.34 -0.80
N ASN A 9 12.51 3.34 0.55
CA ASN A 9 13.38 2.43 1.29
C ASN A 9 13.01 0.96 1.06
N ALA A 10 11.72 0.62 1.07
CA ALA A 10 11.26 -0.73 0.77
C ALA A 10 11.64 -1.17 -0.65
N LEU A 11 11.47 -0.28 -1.64
CA LEU A 11 11.84 -0.54 -3.03
C LEU A 11 13.33 -0.74 -3.23
N ASN A 12 14.19 -0.08 -2.45
CA ASN A 12 15.65 -0.24 -2.55
C ASN A 12 16.19 -1.41 -1.73
N TYR A 13 15.36 -2.04 -0.89
CA TYR A 13 15.82 -3.11 -0.01
C TYR A 13 15.81 -4.46 -0.73
N HIS A 14 16.99 -4.95 -1.12
CA HIS A 14 17.21 -6.28 -1.72
C HIS A 14 16.35 -6.56 -2.97
N SER A 15 16.13 -5.54 -3.80
CA SER A 15 15.28 -5.60 -4.99
C SER A 15 16.04 -5.85 -6.30
N SER A 16 17.32 -6.20 -6.25
CA SER A 16 18.11 -6.50 -7.45
C SER A 16 17.46 -7.64 -8.26
N GLY A 17 17.16 -7.39 -9.53
CA GLY A 17 16.48 -8.34 -10.41
C GLY A 17 14.96 -8.39 -10.24
N ILE A 18 14.37 -7.46 -9.50
CA ILE A 18 12.93 -7.23 -9.44
C ILE A 18 12.59 -6.01 -10.28
N ASP A 19 11.78 -6.22 -11.32
CA ASP A 19 11.53 -5.21 -12.34
C ASP A 19 10.20 -4.48 -12.11
N SER A 20 9.35 -5.02 -11.24
CA SER A 20 8.02 -4.48 -10.95
C SER A 20 7.67 -4.62 -9.48
N SER A 21 7.04 -3.59 -8.93
CA SER A 21 6.56 -3.55 -7.55
C SER A 21 5.09 -3.16 -7.49
N LEU A 22 4.31 -4.01 -6.84
CA LEU A 22 2.91 -3.78 -6.52
C LEU A 22 2.81 -3.03 -5.18
N ILE A 23 2.29 -1.81 -5.21
CA ILE A 23 2.13 -0.97 -4.02
C ILE A 23 0.65 -0.89 -3.67
N ILE A 24 0.28 -1.61 -2.62
CA ILE A 24 -1.07 -1.59 -2.05
C ILE A 24 -1.12 -0.49 -0.99
N TYR A 25 -1.93 0.53 -1.25
CA TYR A 25 -2.11 1.64 -0.32
C TYR A 25 -3.54 2.20 -0.43
N ASP A 26 -4.18 2.49 0.70
CA ASP A 26 -5.57 2.94 0.78
C ASP A 26 -5.86 4.11 -0.16
N VAL A 27 -4.93 5.06 -0.25
CA VAL A 27 -5.02 6.21 -1.16
C VAL A 27 -3.99 6.15 -2.29
N GLY A 28 -3.57 4.94 -2.67
CA GLY A 28 -2.61 4.69 -3.74
C GLY A 28 -2.97 5.43 -5.04
N CYS A 29 -4.25 5.51 -5.38
CA CYS A 29 -4.73 6.22 -6.57
C CYS A 29 -4.53 7.74 -6.56
N GLN A 30 -4.40 8.36 -5.38
CA GLN A 30 -4.13 9.78 -5.21
C GLN A 30 -2.63 10.01 -5.05
N TRP A 31 -2.02 9.21 -4.19
CA TRP A 31 -0.61 9.27 -3.85
C TRP A 31 0.30 9.10 -5.07
N SER A 32 -0.03 8.14 -5.96
CA SER A 32 0.82 7.76 -7.09
C SER A 32 0.93 8.84 -8.16
N ILE A 33 -0.06 9.74 -8.26
CA ILE A 33 -0.15 10.75 -9.33
C ILE A 33 1.13 11.59 -9.41
N ASN A 34 1.63 12.03 -8.26
CA ASN A 34 2.82 12.87 -8.17
C ASN A 34 4.02 12.14 -7.56
N PHE A 35 3.95 10.81 -7.35
CA PHE A 35 5.00 10.08 -6.63
C PHE A 35 6.36 10.18 -7.33
N LEU A 36 6.41 9.85 -8.62
CA LEU A 36 7.67 9.90 -9.38
C LEU A 36 8.24 11.33 -9.47
N GLN A 37 7.37 12.34 -9.56
CA GLN A 37 7.80 13.73 -9.52
C GLN A 37 8.44 14.08 -8.18
N ARG A 38 7.80 13.71 -7.05
CA ARG A 38 8.35 13.95 -5.71
C ARG A 38 9.67 13.22 -5.48
N VAL A 39 9.84 12.02 -6.05
CA VAL A 39 11.12 11.30 -6.01
C VAL A 39 12.18 12.05 -6.82
N ALA A 40 11.86 12.49 -8.04
CA ALA A 40 12.80 13.20 -8.90
C ALA A 40 13.25 14.57 -8.35
N GLU A 41 12.36 15.27 -7.64
CA GLU A 41 12.66 16.56 -7.00
C GLU A 41 13.41 16.43 -5.66
N SER A 42 13.49 15.22 -5.10
CA SER A 42 14.13 14.97 -3.82
C SER A 42 15.60 14.63 -3.96
N GLN A 43 16.44 15.16 -3.07
CA GLN A 43 17.85 14.79 -2.97
C GLN A 43 18.09 13.51 -2.16
N SER A 44 17.09 13.05 -1.41
CA SER A 44 17.22 11.94 -0.45
C SER A 44 16.37 10.72 -0.79
N LEU A 45 15.54 10.81 -1.83
CA LEU A 45 14.69 9.71 -2.28
C LEU A 45 15.19 9.18 -3.62
N SER A 46 15.12 7.87 -3.79
CA SER A 46 15.43 7.18 -5.04
C SER A 46 14.60 5.91 -5.13
N ILE A 47 14.45 5.40 -6.35
CA ILE A 47 13.91 4.07 -6.62
C ILE A 47 14.91 3.32 -7.51
N PRO A 48 14.91 1.98 -7.50
CA PRO A 48 15.76 1.20 -8.40
C PRO A 48 15.50 1.56 -9.86
N GLU A 49 16.56 1.54 -10.67
CA GLU A 49 16.45 1.79 -12.10
C GLU A 49 15.47 0.80 -12.76
N ASN A 50 14.64 1.31 -13.68
CA ASN A 50 13.65 0.55 -14.43
C ASN A 50 12.55 -0.13 -13.59
N MET A 51 12.44 0.15 -12.30
CA MET A 51 11.37 -0.37 -11.45
C MET A 51 10.00 0.13 -11.91
N GLN A 52 9.15 -0.78 -12.38
CA GLN A 52 7.75 -0.48 -12.68
C GLN A 52 6.94 -0.41 -11.39
N ILE A 53 6.34 0.75 -11.13
CA ILE A 53 5.46 0.95 -9.96
C ILE A 53 4.00 0.71 -10.37
N ILE A 54 3.36 -0.25 -9.70
CA ILE A 54 1.96 -0.61 -9.92
C ILE A 54 1.17 -0.21 -8.66
N PRO A 55 0.59 1.00 -8.62
CA PRO A 55 -0.23 1.42 -7.49
C PRO A 55 -1.60 0.73 -7.54
N VAL A 56 -2.07 0.25 -6.41
CA VAL A 56 -3.41 -0.30 -6.24
C VAL A 56 -4.00 0.13 -4.90
N VAL A 57 -5.32 0.00 -4.79
CA VAL A 57 -6.07 0.28 -3.56
C VAL A 57 -6.68 -1.03 -3.07
N GLY A 58 -6.61 -1.28 -1.76
CA GLY A 58 -7.23 -2.44 -1.12
C GLY A 58 -8.73 -2.51 -1.45
N LYS A 59 -9.26 -3.70 -1.72
CA LYS A 59 -10.65 -3.95 -2.16
C LYS A 59 -11.65 -3.39 -1.17
N PHE A 60 -11.37 -3.48 0.14
CA PHE A 60 -12.24 -2.88 1.15
C PHE A 60 -12.36 -1.37 0.95
N HIS A 61 -11.23 -0.67 0.84
CA HIS A 61 -11.18 0.77 0.66
C HIS A 61 -11.61 1.25 -0.73
N LEU A 62 -11.38 0.44 -1.77
CA LEU A 62 -11.65 0.79 -3.16
C LEU A 62 -13.12 1.13 -3.43
N SER A 63 -14.05 0.50 -2.70
CA SER A 63 -15.49 0.76 -2.80
C SER A 63 -15.88 2.20 -2.44
N THR A 64 -15.07 2.89 -1.64
CA THR A 64 -15.31 4.27 -1.21
C THR A 64 -14.68 5.31 -2.15
N HIS A 65 -13.95 4.86 -3.17
CA HIS A 65 -13.33 5.72 -4.17
C HIS A 65 -14.28 6.01 -5.35
N LYS A 66 -13.93 7.00 -6.18
CA LYS A 66 -14.66 7.26 -7.43
C LYS A 66 -14.67 6.02 -8.33
N LEU A 67 -15.74 5.82 -9.09
CA LEU A 67 -15.94 4.64 -9.96
C LEU A 67 -14.75 4.36 -10.89
N ALA A 68 -14.12 5.40 -11.43
CA ALA A 68 -12.96 5.27 -12.30
C ALA A 68 -11.74 4.61 -11.62
N CYS A 69 -11.68 4.60 -10.29
CA CYS A 69 -10.61 3.92 -9.55
C CYS A 69 -10.76 2.40 -9.62
N PHE A 70 -11.99 1.87 -9.70
CA PHE A 70 -12.21 0.43 -9.76
C PHE A 70 -11.47 -0.20 -10.95
N ALA A 71 -11.63 0.36 -12.15
CA ALA A 71 -10.99 -0.18 -13.35
C ALA A 71 -9.46 0.01 -13.38
N ARG A 72 -8.90 0.95 -12.62
CA ARG A 72 -7.48 1.35 -12.73
C ARG A 72 -6.61 0.87 -11.59
N TYR A 73 -7.17 0.76 -10.39
CA TYR A 73 -6.44 0.51 -9.15
C TYR A 73 -6.95 -0.74 -8.41
N SER A 74 -7.87 -1.51 -8.99
CA SER A 74 -8.29 -2.78 -8.39
C SER A 74 -7.23 -3.85 -8.57
N LEU A 75 -6.92 -4.52 -7.47
CA LEU A 75 -6.14 -5.76 -7.45
C LEU A 75 -6.71 -6.86 -8.36
N ASN A 76 -8.01 -6.83 -8.67
CA ASN A 76 -8.65 -7.80 -9.55
C ASN A 76 -8.10 -7.80 -10.99
N PHE A 77 -7.48 -6.70 -11.41
CA PHE A 77 -6.97 -6.51 -12.77
C PHE A 77 -5.43 -6.53 -12.85
N VAL A 78 -4.75 -6.86 -11.74
CA VAL A 78 -3.29 -6.96 -11.69
C VAL A 78 -2.87 -8.43 -11.70
N GLN A 79 -2.17 -8.83 -12.76
CA GLN A 79 -1.63 -10.17 -12.89
C GLN A 79 -0.61 -10.45 -11.77
N GLY A 80 -0.74 -11.59 -11.10
CA GLY A 80 0.18 -12.02 -10.04
C GLY A 80 -0.14 -11.48 -8.64
N ALA A 81 -1.09 -10.56 -8.48
CA ALA A 81 -1.41 -9.93 -7.20
C ALA A 81 -2.09 -10.84 -6.16
N GLY A 82 -2.56 -12.03 -6.58
CA GLY A 82 -3.34 -12.94 -5.75
C GLY A 82 -4.76 -12.42 -5.53
N HIS A 83 -5.77 -13.28 -5.72
CA HIS A 83 -7.16 -12.84 -5.57
C HIS A 83 -7.63 -12.83 -4.11
N VAL A 84 -7.02 -13.67 -3.27
CA VAL A 84 -7.46 -13.98 -1.90
C VAL A 84 -6.52 -13.40 -0.84
N ASP A 85 -5.19 -13.54 -1.02
CA ASP A 85 -4.19 -13.20 0.02
C ASP A 85 -3.41 -11.89 -0.23
N GLY A 86 -3.88 -11.02 -1.12
CA GLY A 86 -3.27 -9.70 -1.36
C GLY A 86 -3.53 -8.65 -0.27
N GLU A 87 -4.51 -8.90 0.61
CA GLU A 87 -5.00 -7.96 1.65
C GLU A 87 -5.08 -8.64 3.02
N ILE A 88 -4.01 -9.35 3.39
CA ILE A 88 -3.95 -10.11 4.64
C ILE A 88 -4.31 -9.24 5.85
N LEU A 89 -3.89 -7.97 5.89
CA LEU A 89 -4.15 -7.10 7.05
C LEU A 89 -5.65 -6.85 7.25
N GLU A 90 -6.39 -6.50 6.20
CA GLU A 90 -7.81 -6.16 6.29
C GLU A 90 -8.67 -7.39 6.58
N THR A 91 -8.34 -8.53 5.96
CA THR A 91 -9.05 -9.79 6.23
C THR A 91 -8.85 -10.26 7.67
N LEU A 92 -7.68 -9.98 8.26
CA LEU A 92 -7.39 -10.28 9.66
C LEU A 92 -8.05 -9.32 10.66
N TRP A 93 -8.62 -8.18 10.24
CA TRP A 93 -9.32 -7.29 11.16
C TRP A 93 -10.54 -7.96 11.80
N ALA A 94 -11.30 -8.76 11.05
CA ALA A 94 -12.47 -9.45 11.61
C ALA A 94 -12.13 -10.39 12.79
N PRO A 95 -11.10 -11.25 12.71
CA PRO A 95 -10.63 -11.99 13.88
C PRO A 95 -9.93 -11.10 14.92
N PHE A 96 -9.13 -10.10 14.52
CA PHE A 96 -8.44 -9.23 15.48
C PHE A 96 -9.38 -8.39 16.34
N ASN A 97 -10.49 -7.91 15.78
CA ASN A 97 -11.50 -7.14 16.52
C ASN A 97 -12.04 -7.91 17.74
N LYS A 98 -12.05 -9.24 17.70
CA LYS A 98 -12.51 -10.07 18.82
C LYS A 98 -11.53 -10.09 19.98
N ILE A 99 -10.22 -9.95 19.71
CA ILE A 99 -9.17 -9.97 20.73
C ILE A 99 -8.74 -8.55 21.14
N PHE A 100 -9.08 -7.53 20.36
CA PHE A 100 -8.71 -6.13 20.61
C PHE A 100 -9.02 -5.63 22.04
N PRO A 101 -10.17 -5.97 22.68
CA PRO A 101 -10.44 -5.56 24.05
C PRO A 101 -9.42 -6.06 25.08
N THR A 102 -8.73 -7.17 24.80
CA THR A 102 -7.71 -7.74 25.70
C THR A 102 -6.35 -7.06 25.57
N ALA A 103 -6.13 -6.30 24.49
CA ALA A 103 -4.92 -5.54 24.22
C ALA A 103 -5.09 -4.04 24.51
N GLN A 104 -6.29 -3.59 24.93
CA GLN A 104 -6.49 -2.22 25.39
C GLN A 104 -5.77 -2.03 26.74
N SER A 105 -4.91 -1.01 26.82
CA SER A 105 -4.35 -0.58 28.10
C SER A 105 -5.48 -0.19 29.06
N MET A 106 -5.47 -0.71 30.28
CA MET A 106 -6.43 -0.28 31.30
C MET A 106 -6.32 1.24 31.47
N SER A 107 -7.42 1.96 31.28
CA SER A 107 -7.47 3.38 31.63
C SER A 107 -7.13 3.56 33.11
N HIS A 108 -6.41 4.64 33.46
CA HIS A 108 -6.09 5.05 34.83
C HIS A 108 -7.35 5.43 35.65
N ALA A 109 -8.22 4.47 35.90
CA ALA A 109 -9.34 4.61 36.82
C ALA A 109 -9.15 3.65 37.98
N HIS A 110 -8.20 3.98 38.84
CA HIS A 110 -8.09 3.54 40.24
C HIS A 110 -7.45 4.68 41.04
#